data_AF-A0A7Z0X118-F1
#
_entry.id   AF-A0A7Z0X118-F1
#
_cell.length_a   1.000
_cell.length_b   1.000
_cell.length_c   1.000
_cell.angle_alpha   90.00
_cell.angle_beta   90.00
_cell.angle_gamma   90.00
#
_symmetry.space_group_name_H-M   'P 1'
#
loop_
_entity.id
_entity.type
_entity.pdbx_description
1 polymer ?
#
loop_
_entity_poly.entity_id
_entity_poly.type
_entity_poly.pdbx_seq_one_letter_code
_entity_poly.pdbx_strand_id
1 'polypeptide(L)'
;MNDNNLIVLEDLNLDAVKTKEMAAILKGLSIEKKALIVTADANETVELSARNLPGVTVVEANGINVLDVVGHEKLVITKAAVEKVEEVLA
;
A
#
# COMPACT_ATOMS: atom_id res chain seq x y z
N MET A 1 7.68 -18.16 1.12
CA MET A 1 7.46 -16.71 1.29
C MET A 1 7.64 -16.45 2.78
N ASN A 2 8.44 -15.47 3.20
CA ASN A 2 8.59 -15.20 4.63
C ASN A 2 7.36 -14.43 5.11
N ASP A 3 6.61 -15.00 6.04
CA ASP A 3 5.26 -14.58 6.48
C ASP A 3 5.19 -13.22 7.22
N ASN A 4 6.30 -12.45 7.30
CA ASN A 4 6.40 -11.20 8.08
C ASN A 4 6.44 -9.92 7.23
N ASN A 5 5.88 -9.97 6.02
CA ASN A 5 5.95 -8.87 5.07
C ASN A 5 4.63 -8.12 4.87
N LEU A 6 3.57 -8.54 5.55
CA LEU A 6 2.29 -7.86 5.61
C LEU A 6 2.28 -6.83 6.75
N ILE A 7 1.86 -5.61 6.45
CA ILE A 7 1.66 -4.52 7.38
C ILE A 7 0.23 -4.05 7.23
N VAL A 8 -0.55 -4.12 8.30
CA VAL A 8 -1.92 -3.61 8.32
C VAL A 8 -1.91 -2.24 8.99
N LEU A 9 -2.42 -1.22 8.28
CA LEU A 9 -2.62 0.13 8.80
C LEU A 9 -4.10 0.34 9.10
N GLU A 10 -4.43 1.03 10.18
CA GLU A 10 -5.83 1.39 10.45
C GLU A 10 -6.35 2.39 9.42
N ASP A 11 -5.55 3.44 9.16
CA ASP A 11 -5.87 4.47 8.19
C ASP A 11 -4.58 5.02 7.56
N LEU A 12 -4.68 5.42 6.29
CA LEU A 12 -3.61 6.03 5.52
C LEU A 12 -4.15 7.30 4.86
N ASN A 13 -4.25 8.35 5.67
CA ASN A 13 -4.65 9.68 5.22
C ASN A 13 -3.45 10.62 5.19
N LEU A 14 -3.24 11.24 4.04
CA LEU A 14 -2.26 12.30 3.83
C LEU A 14 -3.04 13.59 3.58
N ASP A 15 -2.79 14.63 4.40
CA ASP A 15 -3.45 15.95 4.22
C ASP A 15 -2.97 16.68 2.96
N ALA A 16 -1.80 16.30 2.42
CA ALA A 16 -1.22 16.89 1.23
C ALA A 16 -0.42 15.87 0.42
N VAL A 17 -0.34 16.09 -0.90
CA VAL A 17 0.49 15.28 -1.80
C VAL A 17 1.97 15.52 -1.51
N LYS A 18 2.58 14.67 -0.70
CA LYS A 18 3.98 14.81 -0.28
C LYS A 18 4.69 13.46 -0.28
N THR A 19 5.51 13.28 -1.31
CA THR A 19 6.42 12.14 -1.48
C THR A 19 7.39 11.97 -0.31
N LYS A 20 7.80 13.08 0.33
CA LYS A 20 8.71 13.06 1.50
C LYS A 20 8.05 12.46 2.74
N GLU A 21 6.77 12.73 2.97
CA GLU A 21 6.01 12.16 4.09
C GLU A 21 5.79 10.67 3.84
N MET A 22 5.42 10.27 2.61
CA MET A 22 5.31 8.87 2.23
C MET A 22 6.64 8.11 2.40
N ALA A 23 7.76 8.69 1.96
CA ALA A 23 9.08 8.11 2.15
C ALA A 23 9.45 7.96 3.63
N ALA A 24 9.05 8.92 4.49
CA ALA A 24 9.28 8.83 5.93
C ALA A 24 8.46 7.70 6.56
N ILE A 25 7.21 7.52 6.16
CA ILE A 25 6.34 6.41 6.61
C ILE A 25 6.95 5.07 6.19
N LEU A 26 7.32 4.92 4.91
CA LEU A 26 7.94 3.69 4.39
C LEU A 26 9.25 3.38 5.11
N LYS A 27 10.07 4.40 5.37
CA LYS A 27 11.31 4.24 6.16
C LYS A 27 11.03 3.84 7.60
N GLY A 28 10.01 4.40 8.24
CA GLY A 28 9.56 4.00 9.58
C GLY A 28 9.08 2.55 9.63
N LEU A 29 8.50 2.07 8.54
CA LEU A 29 8.06 0.69 8.35
C LEU A 29 9.17 -0.26 7.87
N SER A 30 10.42 0.22 7.79
CA SER A 30 11.59 -0.54 7.30
C SER A 30 11.39 -1.11 5.89
N ILE A 31 10.71 -0.35 5.03
CA ILE A 31 10.50 -0.69 3.62
C ILE A 31 11.58 0.03 2.80
N GLU A 32 12.56 -0.73 2.31
CA GLU A 32 13.71 -0.17 1.58
C GLU A 32 13.73 -0.51 0.08
N LYS A 33 12.95 -1.51 -0.36
CA LYS A 33 12.97 -2.00 -1.75
C LYS A 33 11.65 -1.80 -2.49
N LYS A 34 10.73 -2.75 -2.33
CA LYS A 34 9.47 -2.79 -3.07
C LYS A 34 8.30 -2.96 -2.12
N ALA A 35 7.37 -2.02 -2.17
CA ALA A 35 6.12 -2.09 -1.41
C ALA A 35 4.91 -1.97 -2.31
N LEU A 36 3.94 -2.84 -2.06
CA LEU A 36 2.58 -2.69 -2.56
C LEU A 36 1.75 -2.05 -1.46
N ILE A 37 1.16 -0.89 -1.73
CA ILE A 37 0.21 -0.22 -0.85
C ILE A 37 -1.19 -0.47 -1.40
N VAL A 38 -2.07 -1.00 -0.57
CA VAL A 38 -3.45 -1.32 -0.92
C VAL A 38 -4.39 -0.43 -0.13
N THR A 39 -5.17 0.39 -0.85
CA THR A 39 -6.18 1.29 -0.29
C THR A 39 -7.59 0.78 -0.60
N ALA A 40 -8.57 1.12 0.25
CA ALA A 40 -9.95 0.67 0.05
C ALA A 40 -10.59 1.33 -1.19
N ASP A 41 -10.33 2.62 -1.35
CA ASP A 41 -10.79 3.43 -2.47
C ASP A 41 -9.60 4.13 -3.14
N ALA A 42 -9.83 4.64 -4.34
CA ALA A 42 -8.88 5.46 -5.06
C ALA A 42 -8.55 6.71 -4.23
N ASN A 43 -7.37 6.73 -3.61
CA ASN A 43 -6.87 7.87 -2.87
C ASN A 43 -5.80 8.56 -3.69
N GLU A 44 -6.22 9.57 -4.47
CA GLU A 44 -5.34 10.33 -5.37
C GLU A 44 -4.15 10.95 -4.62
N THR A 45 -4.34 11.36 -3.36
CA THR A 45 -3.25 11.93 -2.56
C THR A 45 -2.16 10.91 -2.25
N VAL A 46 -2.56 9.69 -1.86
CA VAL A 46 -1.65 8.56 -1.60
C VAL A 46 -0.98 8.11 -2.89
N GLU A 47 -1.76 7.96 -3.96
CA GLU A 47 -1.27 7.54 -5.27
C GLU A 47 -0.23 8.53 -5.81
N LEU A 48 -0.55 9.82 -5.85
CA LEU A 48 0.37 10.87 -6.30
C LEU A 48 1.62 10.97 -5.42
N SER A 49 1.49 10.75 -4.11
CA SER A 49 2.61 10.78 -3.16
C SER A 49 3.53 9.56 -3.29
N ALA A 50 2.99 8.41 -3.66
CA ALA A 50 3.74 7.17 -3.81
C ALA A 50 4.30 6.98 -5.22
N ARG A 51 3.63 7.49 -6.26
CA ARG A 51 4.00 7.30 -7.68
C ARG A 51 5.42 7.74 -8.01
N ASN A 52 5.96 8.72 -7.28
CA ASN A 52 7.32 9.21 -7.49
C ASN A 52 8.40 8.40 -6.74
N LEU A 53 8.01 7.43 -5.92
CA LEU A 53 8.93 6.59 -5.15
C LEU A 53 9.24 5.31 -5.92
N PRO A 54 10.53 5.02 -6.20
CA PRO A 54 10.89 3.83 -6.96
C PRO A 54 10.56 2.56 -6.17
N GLY A 55 9.87 1.61 -6.81
CA GLY A 55 9.50 0.34 -6.19
C GLY A 55 8.24 0.38 -5.32
N VAL A 56 7.59 1.53 -5.19
CA VAL A 56 6.30 1.64 -4.48
C VAL A 56 5.18 1.64 -5.51
N THR A 57 4.23 0.72 -5.34
CA THR A 57 3.02 0.65 -6.18
C THR A 57 1.81 0.83 -5.28
N VAL A 58 0.88 1.69 -5.67
CA VAL A 58 -0.41 1.84 -5.00
C VAL A 58 -1.47 1.18 -5.86
N VAL A 59 -2.28 0.33 -5.25
CA VAL A 59 -3.43 -0.30 -5.89
C VAL A 59 -4.64 -0.16 -4.99
N GLU A 60 -5.82 -0.11 -5.58
CA GLU A 60 -7.08 -0.21 -4.87
C GLU A 60 -7.40 -1.67 -4.56
N ALA A 61 -8.17 -1.91 -3.50
CA ALA A 61 -8.61 -3.23 -3.06
C ALA A 61 -9.23 -4.07 -4.19
N ASN A 62 -9.99 -3.43 -5.07
CA ASN A 62 -10.64 -4.06 -6.23
C ASN A 62 -9.65 -4.45 -7.34
N GLY A 63 -8.51 -3.76 -7.43
CA GLY A 63 -7.51 -3.94 -8.47
C GLY A 63 -6.32 -4.81 -8.03
N ILE A 64 -6.42 -5.48 -6.88
CA ILE A 64 -5.33 -6.29 -6.35
C ILE A 64 -5.09 -7.51 -7.23
N ASN A 65 -3.85 -7.67 -7.71
CA ASN A 65 -3.45 -8.83 -8.49
C ASN A 65 -2.44 -9.69 -7.72
N VAL A 66 -2.52 -11.01 -7.94
CA VAL A 66 -1.54 -11.96 -7.39
C VAL A 66 -0.11 -11.64 -7.86
N LEU A 67 0.03 -11.15 -9.10
CA LEU A 67 1.33 -10.76 -9.66
C LEU A 67 1.97 -9.62 -8.87
N ASP A 68 1.17 -8.65 -8.43
CA ASP A 68 1.66 -7.52 -7.65
C ASP A 68 2.09 -8.00 -6.26
N VAL A 69 1.33 -8.86 -5.62
CA VAL A 69 1.69 -9.42 -4.30
C VAL A 69 3.00 -10.23 -4.37
N VAL A 70 3.23 -10.98 -5.44
CA VAL A 70 4.46 -11.76 -5.63
C VAL A 70 5.64 -10.87 -6.07
N GLY A 71 5.37 -9.79 -6.80
CA GLY A 71 6.39 -8.87 -7.33
C GLY A 71 6.95 -7.89 -6.30
N HIS A 72 6.27 -7.71 -5.18
CA HIS A 72 6.67 -6.80 -4.10
C HIS A 72 7.15 -7.56 -2.86
N GLU A 73 8.14 -7.02 -2.16
CA GLU A 73 8.66 -7.65 -0.96
C GLU A 73 7.79 -7.36 0.25
N LYS A 74 7.14 -6.19 0.31
CA LYS A 74 6.30 -5.73 1.41
C LYS A 74 4.89 -5.41 0.92
N LEU A 75 3.89 -5.79 1.70
CA LEU A 75 2.48 -5.49 1.45
C LEU A 75 1.96 -4.63 2.59
N VAL A 76 1.51 -3.42 2.28
CA VAL A 76 0.88 -2.50 3.21
C VAL A 76 -0.59 -2.42 2.82
N ILE A 77 -1.50 -2.80 3.70
CA ILE A 77 -2.95 -2.78 3.43
C ILE A 77 -3.65 -2.00 4.53
N THR A 78 -4.61 -1.15 4.17
CA THR A 78 -5.45 -0.49 5.18
C THR A 78 -6.56 -1.44 5.66
N LYS A 79 -7.03 -1.27 6.89
CA LYS A 79 -8.11 -2.10 7.44
C LYS A 79 -9.37 -2.05 6.58
N ALA A 80 -9.74 -0.86 6.11
CA ALA A 80 -10.84 -0.67 5.17
C ALA A 80 -10.62 -1.43 3.85
N ALA A 81 -9.37 -1.55 3.39
CA ALA A 81 -9.06 -2.33 2.19
C ALA A 81 -9.17 -3.83 2.43
N VAL A 82 -8.79 -4.33 3.62
CA VAL A 82 -8.98 -5.74 3.99
C VAL A 82 -10.46 -6.12 3.94
N GLU A 83 -11.33 -5.33 4.57
CA GLU A 83 -12.78 -5.58 4.59
C GLU A 83 -13.35 -5.63 3.17
N LYS A 84 -12.90 -4.72 2.30
CA LYS A 84 -13.35 -4.67 0.90
C LYS A 84 -12.82 -5.83 0.06
N VAL A 85 -11.58 -6.27 0.29
CA VAL A 85 -11.03 -7.48 -0.36
C VAL A 85 -11.79 -8.72 0.10
N GLU A 86 -12.16 -8.82 1.38
CA GLU A 86 -12.99 -9.92 1.89
C GLU A 86 -14.39 -9.92 1.26
N GLU A 87 -15.02 -8.76 1.07
CA GLU A 87 -16.31 -8.66 0.37
C GLU A 87 -16.25 -9.10 -1.10
N VAL A 88 -15.17 -8.78 -1.82
CA VAL A 88 -15.02 -9.10 -3.25
C VAL A 88 -14.70 -10.59 -3.46
N LEU A 89 -14.08 -11.25 -2.48
CA LEU A 89 -13.69 -12.66 -2.54
C LEU A 89 -14.70 -13.61 -1.87
N ALA A 90 -15.73 -13.09 -1.20
CA ALA A 90 -16.80 -13.86 -0.53
C ALA A 90 -17.89 -14.36 -1.49
#